data_AF-A0AAD9KD15-F1
#
_entry.id   AF-A0AAD9KD15-F1
#
_cell.length_a   1.000
_cell.length_b   1.000
_cell.length_c   1.000
_cell.angle_alpha   90.00
_cell.angle_beta   90.00
_cell.angle_gamma   90.00
#
_symmetry.space_group_name_H-M   'P 1'
#
loop_
_entity.id
_entity.type
_entity.pdbx_description
1 polymer ?
#
loop_
_entity_poly.entity_id
_entity_poly.type
_entity_poly.pdbx_seq_one_letter_code
_entity_poly.pdbx_strand_id
1 'polypeptide(L)'
;MEPKTPNKEGALTMPVTSPDVKVSLSKIPKGKKGRAKVLYFWCSTDVNKWLKKHCRPYHQLYGDLFVEHDISGRALIRLNDYKLQEIGIEDSNHREDILRNILQLKLKTEYQELKALDQRIGVTFERK
;
A
#
# COMPACT_ATOMS: atom_id res chain seq x y z
N MET A 1 -71.35 16.13 7.73
CA MET A 1 -71.63 14.95 8.55
C MET A 1 -70.30 14.27 8.85
N GLU A 2 -69.78 14.46 10.05
CA GLU A 2 -68.86 13.48 10.69
C GLU A 2 -69.72 12.50 11.53
N PRO A 3 -69.20 11.30 11.83
CA PRO A 3 -68.63 11.10 13.18
C PRO A 3 -67.36 10.21 13.22
N LYS A 4 -66.26 10.79 13.70
CA LYS A 4 -65.51 10.48 14.94
C LYS A 4 -65.19 9.02 15.40
N THR A 5 -63.88 8.71 15.29
CA THR A 5 -62.95 8.04 16.28
C THR A 5 -63.07 6.54 16.61
N PRO A 6 -62.07 5.94 17.30
CA PRO A 6 -60.59 5.98 17.11
C PRO A 6 -60.00 4.54 17.13
N ASN A 7 -58.76 4.32 16.67
CA ASN A 7 -58.00 3.19 17.23
C ASN A 7 -56.57 3.58 17.57
N LYS A 8 -56.18 3.24 18.81
CA LYS A 8 -54.95 3.55 19.51
C LYS A 8 -54.22 2.24 19.77
N GLU A 9 -53.21 1.88 18.99
CA GLU A 9 -52.28 0.79 19.35
C GLU A 9 -50.94 1.18 18.71
N GLY A 10 -49.97 1.71 19.45
CA GLY A 10 -49.11 0.95 20.35
C GLY A 10 -47.67 1.23 19.93
N ALA A 11 -47.12 2.33 20.42
CA ALA A 11 -45.70 2.66 20.23
C ALA A 11 -44.86 1.63 21.01
N LEU A 12 -44.47 0.55 20.33
CA LEU A 12 -43.48 -0.37 20.84
C LEU A 12 -42.09 0.21 20.55
N THR A 13 -41.58 0.94 21.54
CA THR A 13 -40.16 1.26 21.66
C THR A 13 -39.37 -0.04 21.77
N MET A 14 -38.63 -0.41 20.72
CA MET A 14 -37.62 -1.46 20.82
C MET A 14 -36.32 -0.80 21.29
N PRO A 15 -35.70 -1.24 22.41
CA PRO A 15 -34.42 -0.71 22.83
C PRO A 15 -33.34 -1.12 21.83
N VAL A 16 -32.64 -0.14 21.26
CA VAL A 16 -31.41 -0.36 20.48
C VAL A 16 -30.30 -0.75 21.46
N THR A 17 -30.20 -2.04 21.77
CA THR A 17 -28.99 -2.60 22.37
C THR A 17 -27.94 -2.73 21.29
N SER A 18 -27.09 -1.72 21.16
CA SER A 18 -25.79 -1.85 20.52
C SER A 18 -25.00 -2.96 21.19
N PRO A 19 -24.53 -4.00 20.47
CA PRO A 19 -23.39 -4.74 20.95
C PRO A 19 -22.16 -3.89 20.64
N ASP A 20 -21.53 -3.35 21.69
CA ASP A 20 -20.14 -2.90 21.66
C ASP A 20 -19.27 -4.06 21.15
N VAL A 21 -19.03 -4.12 19.85
CA VAL A 21 -17.96 -4.95 19.30
C VAL A 21 -16.66 -4.24 19.64
N LYS A 22 -16.12 -4.53 20.84
CA LYS A 22 -14.71 -4.29 21.14
C LYS A 22 -13.87 -5.16 20.22
N VAL A 23 -13.50 -4.62 19.06
CA VAL A 23 -12.44 -5.17 18.22
C VAL A 23 -11.14 -5.04 19.01
N SER A 24 -10.87 -6.06 19.82
CA SER A 24 -9.55 -6.27 20.40
C SER A 24 -8.63 -6.65 19.25
N LEU A 25 -7.77 -5.73 18.84
CA LEU A 25 -6.68 -5.99 17.89
C LEU A 25 -5.69 -6.96 18.56
N SER A 26 -6.00 -8.25 18.51
CA SER A 26 -5.09 -9.33 18.88
C SER A 26 -3.88 -9.25 17.98
N LYS A 27 -2.71 -9.01 18.59
CA LYS A 27 -1.38 -8.93 17.98
C LYS A 27 -1.19 -10.07 16.98
N ILE A 28 -1.22 -9.73 15.70
CA ILE A 28 -0.90 -10.67 14.61
C ILE A 28 0.54 -11.15 14.82
N PRO A 29 0.79 -12.48 14.91
CA PRO A 29 2.13 -13.01 15.08
C PRO A 29 3.03 -12.54 13.93
N LYS A 30 4.15 -11.89 14.26
CA LYS A 30 5.17 -11.46 13.29
C LYS A 30 5.93 -12.69 12.77
N GLY A 31 5.28 -13.48 11.91
CA GLY A 31 5.96 -14.47 11.09
C GLY A 31 7.00 -13.76 10.23
N LYS A 32 8.26 -14.22 10.28
CA LYS A 32 9.38 -13.65 9.52
C LYS A 32 9.03 -13.61 8.03
N LYS A 33 8.61 -12.43 7.55
CA LYS A 33 8.10 -12.21 6.20
C LYS A 33 9.25 -12.22 5.20
N GLY A 34 9.13 -13.03 4.14
CA GLY A 34 9.95 -12.91 2.94
C GLY A 34 9.92 -11.47 2.44
N ARG A 35 11.09 -10.95 2.06
CA ARG A 35 11.28 -9.50 1.87
C ARG A 35 10.67 -8.97 0.57
N ALA A 36 10.24 -9.76 -0.42
CA ALA A 36 9.53 -9.20 -1.58
C ALA A 36 8.05 -8.91 -1.30
N LYS A 37 7.49 -9.52 -0.26
CA LYS A 37 6.24 -9.02 0.33
C LYS A 37 6.36 -7.56 0.80
N VAL A 38 7.57 -7.03 1.03
CA VAL A 38 7.76 -5.67 1.58
C VAL A 38 7.23 -4.60 0.63
N LEU A 39 7.53 -4.67 -0.67
CA LEU A 39 7.05 -3.65 -1.62
C LEU A 39 5.53 -3.67 -1.74
N TYR A 40 4.90 -4.84 -1.75
CA TYR A 40 3.44 -4.94 -1.81
C TYR A 40 2.75 -4.28 -0.59
N PHE A 41 3.41 -4.29 0.57
CA PHE A 41 2.90 -3.71 1.81
C PHE A 41 3.33 -2.25 2.05
N TRP A 42 4.07 -1.62 1.13
CA TRP A 42 4.41 -0.21 1.27
C TRP A 42 3.16 0.67 1.14
N CYS A 43 2.98 1.56 2.10
CA CYS A 43 2.02 2.66 1.99
C CYS A 43 2.65 3.83 1.22
N SER A 44 1.83 4.83 0.87
CA SER A 44 2.28 6.04 0.15
C SER A 44 3.44 6.75 0.88
N THR A 45 3.45 6.80 2.21
CA THR A 45 4.58 7.38 2.95
C THR A 45 5.89 6.61 2.80
N ASP A 46 5.85 5.29 2.64
CA ASP A 46 7.06 4.49 2.42
C ASP A 46 7.59 4.69 1.00
N VAL A 47 6.69 4.75 0.02
CA VAL A 47 7.02 5.10 -1.37
C VAL A 47 7.65 6.49 -1.44
N ASN A 48 7.06 7.49 -0.78
CA ASN A 48 7.60 8.84 -0.78
C ASN A 48 9.00 8.91 -0.13
N LYS A 49 9.21 8.19 0.98
CA LYS A 49 10.56 8.05 1.59
C LYS A 49 11.55 7.39 0.63
N TRP A 50 11.13 6.36 -0.10
CA TRP A 50 11.96 5.71 -1.10
C TRP A 50 12.33 6.69 -2.22
N LEU A 51 11.35 7.43 -2.75
CA LEU A 51 11.55 8.44 -3.78
C LEU A 51 12.54 9.49 -3.32
N LYS A 52 12.39 10.01 -2.09
CA LYS A 52 13.34 10.96 -1.47
C LYS A 52 14.76 10.42 -1.40
N LYS A 53 14.92 9.12 -1.11
CA LYS A 53 16.24 8.51 -0.90
C LYS A 53 16.95 8.18 -2.22
N HIS A 54 16.22 7.65 -3.19
CA HIS A 54 16.77 7.06 -4.41
C HIS A 54 16.58 7.94 -5.65
N CYS A 55 15.56 8.78 -5.66
CA CYS A 55 15.21 9.69 -6.74
C CYS A 55 15.28 11.15 -6.28
N ARG A 56 16.34 11.55 -5.56
CA ARG A 56 16.47 12.88 -4.93
C ARG A 56 16.07 14.08 -5.81
N PRO A 57 16.61 14.25 -7.04
CA PRO A 57 16.24 15.39 -7.89
C PRO A 57 14.75 15.35 -8.27
N TYR A 58 14.19 14.16 -8.50
CA TYR A 58 12.80 13.96 -8.89
C TYR A 58 11.82 14.07 -7.72
N HIS A 59 12.23 13.74 -6.50
CA HIS A 59 11.39 13.93 -5.32
C HIS A 59 11.10 15.42 -5.08
N GLN A 60 12.06 16.31 -5.34
CA GLN A 60 11.82 17.74 -5.18
C GLN A 60 10.78 18.29 -6.16
N LEU A 61 10.67 17.68 -7.35
CA LEU A 61 9.75 18.11 -8.40
C LEU A 61 8.38 17.40 -8.32
N TYR A 62 8.39 16.11 -8.00
CA TYR A 62 7.23 15.22 -8.15
C TYR A 62 6.82 14.50 -6.86
N GLY A 63 7.51 14.74 -5.75
CA GLY A 63 7.22 14.09 -4.47
C GLY A 63 5.79 14.33 -4.01
N ASP A 64 5.28 15.55 -4.19
CA ASP A 64 3.91 15.91 -3.83
C ASP A 64 2.89 15.19 -4.72
N LEU A 65 3.16 15.03 -6.03
CA LEU A 65 2.29 14.26 -6.94
C LEU A 65 2.18 12.79 -6.52
N PHE A 66 3.28 12.18 -6.06
CA PHE A 66 3.25 10.81 -5.55
C PHE A 66 2.40 10.67 -4.29
N VAL A 67 2.35 11.70 -3.45
CA VAL A 67 1.51 11.73 -2.23
C VAL A 67 0.05 12.00 -2.60
N GLU A 68 -0.21 12.96 -3.47
CA GLU A 68 -1.55 13.35 -3.94
C GLU A 68 -2.27 12.19 -4.61
N HIS A 69 -1.58 11.44 -5.47
CA HIS A 69 -2.13 10.24 -6.12
C HIS A 69 -2.14 8.98 -5.23
N ASP A 70 -1.77 9.10 -3.95
CA ASP A 70 -1.66 8.01 -2.98
C ASP A 70 -0.91 6.79 -3.56
N ILE A 71 0.27 7.03 -4.15
CA ILE A 71 1.04 5.97 -4.80
C ILE A 71 1.58 5.00 -3.73
N SER A 72 0.81 3.95 -3.46
CA SER A 72 1.21 2.82 -2.61
C SER A 72 2.19 1.90 -3.33
N GLY A 73 2.84 0.99 -2.60
CA GLY A 73 3.79 0.05 -3.21
C GLY A 73 3.18 -0.88 -4.26
N ARG A 74 1.88 -1.20 -4.13
CA ARG A 74 1.11 -1.92 -5.17
C ARG A 74 1.01 -1.12 -6.47
N ALA A 75 0.78 0.19 -6.36
CA ALA A 75 0.76 1.10 -7.50
C ALA A 75 2.17 1.27 -8.08
N LEU A 76 3.18 1.49 -7.23
CA LEU A 76 4.58 1.65 -7.60
C LEU A 76 5.09 0.48 -8.47
N ILE A 77 4.74 -0.76 -8.12
CA ILE A 77 5.14 -1.96 -8.88
C ILE A 77 4.49 -1.97 -10.27
N ARG A 78 3.32 -1.35 -10.44
CA ARG A 78 2.56 -1.32 -11.69
C ARG A 78 2.81 -0.06 -12.53
N LEU A 79 3.61 0.88 -12.03
CA LEU A 79 3.95 2.08 -12.80
C LEU A 79 4.69 1.72 -14.08
N ASN A 80 4.33 2.43 -15.14
CA ASN A 80 4.93 2.41 -16.46
C ASN A 80 5.02 3.86 -16.96
N ASP A 81 5.61 4.07 -18.14
CA ASP A 81 5.80 5.40 -18.71
C ASP A 81 4.47 6.19 -18.79
N TYR A 82 3.45 5.56 -19.37
CA TYR A 82 2.11 6.15 -19.50
C TYR A 82 1.51 6.57 -18.15
N LYS A 83 1.63 5.74 -17.11
CA LYS A 83 1.11 6.05 -15.78
C LYS A 83 1.87 7.16 -15.08
N LEU A 84 3.18 7.30 -15.32
CA LEU A 84 3.94 8.44 -14.82
C LEU A 84 3.54 9.74 -15.53
N GLN A 85 3.21 9.67 -16.82
CA GLN A 85 2.68 10.80 -17.55
C GLN A 85 1.28 11.18 -17.05
N GLU A 86 0.41 10.21 -16.77
CA GLU A 86 -0.96 10.42 -16.26
C GLU A 86 -0.99 11.12 -14.89
N ILE A 87 0.01 10.89 -14.03
CA ILE A 87 0.14 11.59 -12.73
C ILE A 87 0.81 12.96 -12.83
N GLY A 88 1.15 13.43 -14.05
CA GLY A 88 1.68 14.78 -14.29
C GLY A 88 3.20 14.87 -14.51
N ILE A 89 3.91 13.76 -14.77
CA ILE A 89 5.35 13.79 -15.10
C ILE A 89 5.50 13.82 -16.63
N GLU A 90 5.47 15.01 -17.22
CA GLU A 90 5.48 15.20 -18.68
C GLU A 90 6.85 15.01 -19.34
N ASP A 91 7.94 15.23 -18.61
CA ASP A 91 9.30 15.06 -19.13
C ASP A 91 9.66 13.57 -19.26
N SER A 92 9.98 13.14 -20.50
CA SER A 92 10.30 11.74 -20.80
C SER A 92 11.59 11.25 -20.14
N ASN A 93 12.61 12.11 -20.01
CA ASN A 93 13.87 11.74 -19.38
C ASN A 93 13.66 11.53 -17.88
N HIS A 94 12.84 12.38 -17.26
CA HIS A 94 12.48 12.22 -15.85
C HIS A 94 11.70 10.92 -15.62
N ARG A 95 10.74 10.59 -16.50
CA ARG A 95 10.00 9.33 -16.43
C ARG A 95 10.92 8.13 -16.58
N GLU A 96 11.83 8.16 -17.56
CA GLU A 96 12.80 7.09 -17.80
C GLU A 96 13.67 6.83 -16.56
N ASP A 97 14.21 7.88 -15.95
CA ASP A 97 15.05 7.76 -14.77
C ASP A 97 14.27 7.25 -13.55
N ILE A 98 13.04 7.71 -13.35
CA ILE A 98 12.18 7.21 -12.27
C ILE A 98 11.87 5.73 -12.50
N LEU A 99 11.53 5.32 -13.73
CA LEU A 99 11.28 3.91 -14.06
C LEU A 99 12.52 3.04 -13.83
N ARG A 100 13.71 3.53 -14.22
CA ARG A 100 14.98 2.84 -13.96
C ARG A 100 15.16 2.61 -12.46
N ASN A 101 14.90 3.62 -11.63
CA ASN A 101 14.98 3.48 -10.18
C ASN A 101 13.94 2.48 -9.61
N ILE A 102 12.71 2.46 -10.16
CA ILE A 102 11.68 1.47 -9.78
C ILE A 102 12.14 0.05 -10.13
N LEU A 103 12.73 -0.16 -11.30
CA LEU A 103 13.26 -1.47 -11.72
C LEU A 103 14.39 -1.93 -10.81
N GLN A 104 15.32 -1.03 -10.47
CA GLN A 104 16.40 -1.32 -9.51
C GLN A 104 15.86 -1.71 -8.13
N LEU A 105 14.81 -1.03 -7.65
CA LEU A 105 14.15 -1.37 -6.39
C LEU A 105 13.55 -2.78 -6.43
N LYS A 106 12.85 -3.14 -7.52
CA LYS A 106 12.25 -4.48 -7.70
C LYS A 106 13.33 -5.56 -7.68
N LEU A 107 14.35 -5.43 -8.53
CA LEU A 107 15.47 -6.38 -8.59
C LEU A 107 16.15 -6.55 -7.24
N LYS A 108 16.44 -5.45 -6.55
CA LYS A 108 17.07 -5.50 -5.22
C LYS A 108 16.20 -6.24 -4.21
N THR A 109 14.89 -6.02 -4.25
CA THR A 109 13.96 -6.64 -3.32
C THR A 109 13.82 -8.14 -3.60
N GLU A 110 13.66 -8.52 -4.87
CA GLU A 110 13.58 -9.92 -5.31
C GLU A 110 14.87 -10.68 -5.00
N TYR A 111 16.03 -10.09 -5.29
CA TYR A 111 17.33 -10.67 -4.94
C TYR A 111 17.47 -10.90 -3.42
N GLN A 112 17.03 -9.93 -2.61
CA GLN A 112 17.05 -10.07 -1.15
C GLN A 112 16.07 -11.13 -0.65
N GLU A 113 14.94 -11.32 -1.31
CA GLU A 113 14.01 -12.40 -0.99
C GLU A 113 14.59 -13.76 -1.37
N LEU A 114 15.16 -13.90 -2.56
CA LEU A 114 15.82 -15.13 -3.00
C LEU A 114 16.92 -15.54 -2.02
N LYS A 115 17.83 -14.61 -1.68
CA LYS A 115 18.88 -14.85 -0.68
C LYS A 115 18.31 -15.26 0.69
N ALA A 116 17.19 -14.67 1.10
CA ALA A 116 16.54 -15.03 2.35
C ALA A 116 15.86 -16.42 2.28
N LEU A 117 15.38 -16.84 1.11
CA LEU A 117 14.85 -18.18 0.89
C LEU A 117 15.96 -19.23 0.92
N ASP A 118 17.09 -18.99 0.25
CA ASP A 118 18.25 -19.90 0.27
C ASP A 118 18.73 -20.17 1.70
N GLN A 119 18.82 -19.11 2.51
CA GLN A 119 19.18 -19.20 3.94
C GLN A 119 18.14 -19.96 4.78
N ARG A 120 16.85 -19.88 4.42
CA ARG A 120 15.76 -20.59 5.12
C ARG A 120 15.66 -22.05 4.72
N ILE A 121 15.98 -22.37 3.47
CA ILE A 121 15.95 -23.74 2.92
C ILE A 121 17.22 -24.51 3.30
N GLY A 122 18.26 -23.82 3.82
CA GLY A 122 19.49 -24.48 4.25
C GLY A 122 20.32 -24.96 3.06
N VAL A 123 20.26 -24.26 1.93
CA VAL A 123 21.14 -24.54 0.79
C VAL A 123 22.48 -23.88 1.08
N THR A 124 23.33 -24.56 1.85
CA THR A 124 24.74 -24.20 1.98
C THR A 124 25.44 -24.65 0.70
N PHE A 125 25.61 -23.73 -0.26
CA PHE A 125 26.58 -23.95 -1.32
C PHE A 125 27.99 -23.83 -0.70
N GLU A 126 28.52 -24.96 -0.27
CA GLU A 126 29.96 -25.14 -0.04
C GLU A 126 30.67 -24.79 -1.37
N ARG A 127 31.31 -23.62 -1.42
CA ARG A 127 32.25 -23.31 -2.50
C ARG A 127 33.52 -24.11 -2.24
N LYS A 128 33.81 -25.08 -3.11
CA LYS A 128 35.15 -25.65 -3.25
C LYS A 128 36.12 -24.60 -3.77
#